data_AF-A0A525WHK3-F1
#
_entry.id   AF-A0A525WHK3-F1
#
_cell.length_a   1.000
_cell.length_b   1.000
_cell.length_c   1.000
_cell.angle_alpha   90.00
_cell.angle_beta   90.00
_cell.angle_gamma   90.00
#
_symmetry.space_group_name_H-M   'P 1'
#
loop_
_entity.id
_entity.type
_entity.pdbx_description
1 polymer ?
#
loop_
_entity_poly.entity_id
_entity_poly.type
_entity_poly.pdbx_seq_one_letter_code
_entity_poly.pdbx_strand_id
1 'polypeptide(L)'
;MMNRLPYFLLPLLAILFIQAGCSSSVLELHGQLDLHRGDFRQKLADKKELAEKFLACTRQAHDEQLSEPRDSGASLEPLSPDSPEAHAISVRPLGIVIDAIRRRHHEKGASLSILADILTEMANDETARLDLDKLTQVIDMARRWHGHLGLDEDQLERDSSRFARTLLTYNKAYFGDLSFTARSASTGSSHRGIVKVVSKGFVDRSGNVLLFPGISAEIIEVSPAKSLRVSAGTVDSQRVSADLTRIFLEAFFDTAFRVPAVHGATALQVGGNSQESPYPEFDADHPAISLEALARVTRDSWRAEAAVTSLVGRTVRGGSLFGANNETLAATLETAAGVIAKKLVEHEGFCYYKVAQGRGSLESRP
;
A
#
# COMPACT_ATOMS: atom_id res chain seq x y z
N MET A 1 -13.43 48.04 53.57
CA MET A 1 -12.95 46.64 53.56
C MET A 1 -13.26 46.05 52.19
N MET A 2 -12.29 45.99 51.28
CA MET A 2 -12.45 45.42 49.94
C MET A 2 -11.51 44.21 49.84
N ASN A 3 -12.09 43.01 49.78
CA ASN A 3 -11.34 41.77 49.56
C ASN A 3 -10.86 41.74 48.10
N ARG A 4 -9.56 41.92 47.89
CA ARG A 4 -8.92 41.70 46.60
C ARG A 4 -8.87 40.19 46.35
N LEU A 5 -9.67 39.72 45.40
CA LEU A 5 -9.59 38.36 44.87
C LEU A 5 -8.21 38.16 44.21
N PRO A 6 -7.51 37.04 44.46
CA PRO A 6 -6.17 36.84 43.94
C PRO A 6 -6.20 36.60 42.42
N TYR A 7 -5.54 37.50 41.67
CA TYR A 7 -5.33 37.46 40.22
C TYR A 7 -4.57 36.21 39.71
N PHE A 8 -4.15 35.32 40.60
CA PHE A 8 -3.45 34.08 40.27
C PHE A 8 -4.38 32.91 39.88
N LEU A 9 -5.69 33.00 40.11
CA LEU A 9 -6.63 31.93 39.74
C LEU A 9 -7.01 31.93 38.24
N LEU A 10 -6.94 33.08 37.56
CA LEU A 10 -7.25 33.18 36.13
C LEU A 10 -6.26 32.43 35.20
N PRO A 11 -4.92 32.53 35.36
CA PRO A 11 -4.00 31.78 34.50
C PRO A 11 -4.06 30.27 34.78
N LEU A 12 -4.39 29.85 36.01
CA LEU A 12 -4.52 28.43 36.34
C LEU A 12 -5.79 27.81 35.72
N LEU A 13 -6.89 28.58 35.68
CA LEU A 13 -8.11 28.19 34.96
C LEU A 13 -7.88 28.13 33.44
N ALA A 14 -7.11 29.07 32.87
CA ALA A 14 -6.75 29.03 31.44
C ALA A 14 -5.87 27.80 31.09
N ILE A 15 -4.96 27.39 31.97
CA ILE A 15 -4.14 26.17 31.78
C ILE A 15 -4.99 24.90 31.94
N LEU A 16 -5.96 24.88 32.86
CA LEU A 16 -6.89 23.75 33.04
C LEU A 16 -7.87 23.59 31.86
N PHE A 17 -8.26 24.67 31.18
CA PHE A 17 -9.07 24.57 29.95
C PHE A 17 -8.27 24.12 28.72
N ILE A 18 -6.94 24.25 28.71
CA ILE A 18 -6.09 23.69 27.64
C ILE A 18 -5.91 22.17 27.79
N GLN A 19 -6.11 21.62 28.99
CA GLN A 19 -5.98 20.17 29.24
C GLN A 19 -7.29 19.37 29.08
N ALA A 20 -8.42 20.03 28.85
CA ALA A 20 -9.73 19.36 28.69
C ALA A 20 -10.10 19.03 27.23
N GLY A 21 -9.12 19.07 26.33
CA GLY A 21 -9.26 18.68 24.93
C GLY A 21 -8.53 17.39 24.59
N CYS A 22 -8.64 16.34 25.40
CA CYS A 22 -8.28 14.97 24.98
C CYS A 22 -9.26 14.50 23.90
N SER A 23 -9.20 15.14 22.73
CA SER A 23 -9.85 14.64 21.52
C SER A 23 -9.07 13.39 21.16
N SER A 24 -9.65 12.21 21.38
CA SER A 24 -9.02 10.95 21.01
C SER A 24 -8.57 11.00 19.56
N SER A 25 -7.32 10.63 19.28
CA SER A 25 -6.69 10.50 17.94
C SER A 25 -7.30 9.38 17.08
N VAL A 26 -8.50 8.93 17.45
CA VAL A 26 -9.22 7.79 16.89
C VAL A 26 -10.30 8.30 15.95
N LEU A 27 -10.17 7.94 14.69
CA LEU A 27 -11.14 8.22 13.65
C LEU A 27 -12.12 7.06 13.53
N GLU A 28 -13.41 7.31 13.74
CA GLU A 28 -14.45 6.33 13.43
C GLU A 28 -14.74 6.37 11.93
N LEU A 29 -14.57 5.23 11.26
CA LEU A 29 -14.88 5.08 9.82
C LEU A 29 -16.36 4.79 9.57
N HIS A 30 -17.18 4.71 10.61
CA HIS A 30 -18.55 4.24 10.56
C HIS A 30 -19.50 5.22 9.83
N GLY A 31 -20.37 4.69 8.97
CA GLY A 31 -21.53 5.41 8.42
C GLY A 31 -21.33 6.24 7.14
N GLN A 32 -20.10 6.46 6.66
CA GLN A 32 -19.85 7.24 5.43
C GLN A 32 -19.03 6.52 4.36
N LEU A 33 -18.40 5.41 4.71
CA LEU A 33 -17.50 4.66 3.86
C LEU A 33 -17.99 3.22 3.76
N ASP A 34 -18.92 2.97 2.83
CA ASP A 34 -19.14 1.60 2.35
C ASP A 34 -17.89 1.21 1.56
N LEU A 35 -16.88 0.70 2.29
CA LEU A 35 -15.63 0.21 1.73
C LEU A 35 -15.84 -1.11 0.96
N HIS A 36 -17.08 -1.51 0.67
CA HIS A 36 -17.47 -2.75 -0.01
C HIS A 36 -16.99 -4.06 0.65
N ARG A 37 -16.24 -3.98 1.75
CA ARG A 37 -15.67 -5.08 2.53
C ARG A 37 -16.75 -5.91 3.23
N GLY A 38 -17.60 -5.25 4.02
CA GLY A 38 -18.77 -5.87 4.63
C GLY A 38 -19.76 -6.39 3.58
N ASP A 39 -19.90 -5.67 2.46
CA ASP A 39 -20.79 -6.02 1.35
C ASP A 39 -20.39 -7.35 0.68
N PHE A 40 -19.10 -7.64 0.48
CA PHE A 40 -18.67 -8.94 -0.08
C PHE A 40 -19.06 -10.12 0.80
N ARG A 41 -18.87 -10.00 2.13
CA ARG A 41 -19.23 -11.07 3.08
C ARG A 41 -20.74 -11.22 3.19
N GLN A 42 -21.46 -10.10 3.29
CA GLN A 42 -22.92 -10.10 3.31
C GLN A 42 -23.51 -10.76 2.06
N LYS A 43 -22.97 -10.47 0.86
CA LYS A 43 -23.37 -11.12 -0.40
C LYS A 43 -23.12 -12.63 -0.47
N LEU A 44 -22.26 -13.15 0.42
CA LEU A 44 -21.91 -14.56 0.54
C LEU A 44 -22.53 -15.23 1.77
N ALA A 45 -23.23 -14.50 2.64
CA ALA A 45 -23.77 -15.02 3.90
C ALA A 45 -24.68 -16.24 3.68
N ASP A 46 -25.54 -16.18 2.67
CA ASP A 46 -26.45 -17.29 2.32
C ASP A 46 -25.79 -18.40 1.49
N LYS A 47 -24.49 -18.29 1.19
CA LYS A 47 -23.76 -19.16 0.25
C LYS A 47 -22.53 -19.79 0.90
N LYS A 48 -22.76 -20.68 1.87
CA LYS A 48 -21.72 -21.32 2.69
C LYS A 48 -20.48 -21.78 1.91
N GLU A 49 -20.65 -22.53 0.82
CA GLU A 49 -19.53 -23.03 0.01
C GLU A 49 -18.70 -21.90 -0.61
N LEU A 50 -19.35 -20.83 -1.10
CA LEU A 50 -18.65 -19.68 -1.67
C LEU A 50 -17.98 -18.84 -0.59
N ALA A 51 -18.60 -18.72 0.58
CA ALA A 51 -18.00 -18.07 1.74
C ALA A 51 -16.72 -18.80 2.19
N GLU A 52 -16.75 -20.14 2.25
CA GLU A 52 -15.56 -20.95 2.56
C GLU A 52 -14.45 -20.76 1.51
N LYS A 53 -14.78 -20.79 0.22
CA LYS A 53 -13.82 -20.52 -0.86
C LYS A 53 -13.27 -19.10 -0.82
N PHE A 54 -14.10 -18.12 -0.49
CA PHE A 54 -13.71 -16.72 -0.35
C PHE A 54 -12.70 -16.59 0.80
N LEU A 55 -13.01 -17.14 1.96
CA LEU A 55 -12.12 -17.14 3.12
C LEU A 55 -10.81 -17.88 2.84
N ALA A 56 -10.86 -19.00 2.11
CA ALA A 56 -9.65 -19.70 1.68
C ALA A 56 -8.77 -18.83 0.77
N CYS A 57 -9.38 -18.09 -0.16
CA CYS A 57 -8.66 -17.14 -1.02
C CYS A 57 -8.04 -16.01 -0.20
N THR A 58 -8.78 -15.37 0.70
CA THR A 58 -8.27 -14.23 1.48
C THR A 58 -7.15 -14.63 2.45
N ARG A 59 -7.11 -15.91 2.86
CA ARG A 59 -6.05 -16.49 3.72
C ARG A 59 -4.81 -16.93 2.95
N GLN A 60 -4.89 -17.03 1.63
CA GLN A 60 -3.80 -17.59 0.83
C GLN A 60 -2.57 -16.70 0.98
N ALA A 61 -1.55 -17.23 1.65
CA ALA A 61 -0.25 -16.60 1.71
C ALA A 61 0.62 -17.16 0.60
N HIS A 62 1.44 -16.28 0.03
CA HIS A 62 2.23 -16.60 -1.15
C HIS A 62 3.74 -16.57 -0.90
N ASP A 63 4.14 -16.41 0.36
CA ASP A 63 5.52 -16.28 0.81
C ASP A 63 5.89 -17.52 1.65
N GLU A 64 6.22 -18.63 1.00
CA GLU A 64 7.39 -19.46 1.29
C GLU A 64 7.43 -20.71 0.39
N GLN A 65 8.66 -21.16 0.16
CA GLN A 65 9.14 -22.26 -0.67
C GLN A 65 8.14 -23.40 -0.98
N LEU A 66 8.23 -23.88 -2.23
CA LEU A 66 7.73 -25.18 -2.73
C LEU A 66 8.34 -26.40 -2.00
N SER A 67 8.73 -26.27 -0.74
CA SER A 67 9.51 -27.27 0.00
C SER A 67 9.00 -27.38 1.43
N GLU A 68 7.73 -27.74 1.57
CA GLU A 68 7.32 -29.02 2.16
C GLU A 68 5.78 -29.03 2.25
N PRO A 69 5.10 -30.13 1.91
CA PRO A 69 3.71 -30.33 2.27
C PRO A 69 3.63 -30.40 3.79
N ARG A 70 3.49 -29.26 4.47
CA ARG A 70 3.04 -29.26 5.85
C ARG A 70 1.62 -29.77 5.84
N ASP A 71 1.43 -30.95 6.40
CA ASP A 71 0.13 -31.57 6.66
C ASP A 71 -0.86 -30.51 7.11
N SER A 72 -1.77 -30.16 6.22
CA SER A 72 -2.92 -29.29 6.49
C SER A 72 -3.99 -30.10 7.23
N GLY A 73 -3.56 -30.78 8.30
CA GLY A 73 -4.37 -31.62 9.18
C GLY A 73 -4.97 -30.86 10.36
N ALA A 74 -4.97 -29.52 10.33
CA ALA A 74 -5.82 -28.74 11.22
C ALA A 74 -7.24 -28.79 10.65
N SER A 75 -8.04 -29.73 11.17
CA SER A 75 -9.49 -29.82 10.94
C SER A 75 -10.11 -28.43 11.07
N LEU A 76 -10.55 -27.87 9.93
CA LEU A 76 -11.31 -26.63 9.88
C LEU A 76 -12.68 -26.92 10.48
N GLU A 77 -12.86 -26.60 11.75
CA GLU A 77 -14.19 -26.45 12.30
C GLU A 77 -14.89 -25.34 11.48
N PRO A 78 -16.13 -25.55 10.99
CA PRO A 78 -16.81 -24.59 10.15
C PRO A 78 -17.13 -23.33 10.96
N LEU A 79 -16.23 -22.34 10.90
CA LEU A 79 -16.42 -21.04 11.53
C LEU A 79 -17.62 -20.35 10.89
N SER A 80 -18.51 -19.85 11.73
CA SER A 80 -19.65 -19.05 11.27
C SER A 80 -19.13 -17.76 10.63
N PRO A 81 -19.72 -17.31 9.50
CA PRO A 81 -19.32 -16.08 8.81
C PRO A 81 -19.33 -14.84 9.72
N ASP A 82 -20.16 -14.87 10.77
CA ASP A 82 -20.38 -13.76 11.70
C ASP A 82 -19.43 -13.77 12.92
N SER A 83 -18.44 -14.67 12.99
CA SER A 83 -17.52 -14.67 14.13
C SER A 83 -16.47 -13.55 14.01
N PRO A 84 -16.04 -12.95 15.14
CA PRO A 84 -14.90 -12.02 15.17
C PRO A 84 -13.62 -12.63 14.58
N GLU A 85 -13.49 -13.95 14.64
CA GLU A 85 -12.36 -14.70 14.09
C GLU A 85 -12.35 -14.65 12.55
N ALA A 86 -13.53 -14.64 11.89
CA ALA A 86 -13.65 -14.50 10.44
C ALA A 86 -13.07 -13.16 9.91
N HIS A 87 -12.96 -12.16 10.78
CA HIS A 87 -12.44 -10.83 10.47
C HIS A 87 -10.91 -10.78 10.61
N ALA A 88 -10.35 -11.37 11.67
CA ALA A 88 -8.90 -11.57 11.85
C ALA A 88 -8.23 -12.38 10.70
N ILE A 89 -9.04 -13.16 9.99
CA ILE A 89 -8.64 -14.10 8.95
C ILE A 89 -8.11 -13.44 7.66
N SER A 90 -8.55 -12.22 7.31
CA SER A 90 -8.05 -11.50 6.12
C SER A 90 -6.62 -10.94 6.29
N VAL A 91 -6.11 -10.89 7.52
CA VAL A 91 -4.79 -10.31 7.83
C VAL A 91 -3.68 -11.39 7.84
N ARG A 92 -4.06 -12.68 7.75
CA ARG A 92 -3.13 -13.82 7.84
C ARG A 92 -1.96 -13.76 6.85
N PRO A 93 -2.14 -13.44 5.55
CA PRO A 93 -1.00 -13.34 4.62
C PRO A 93 0.05 -12.33 5.06
N LEU A 94 -0.37 -11.24 5.72
CA LEU A 94 0.51 -10.19 6.21
C LEU A 94 1.29 -10.66 7.44
N GLY A 95 0.63 -11.40 8.34
CA GLY A 95 1.29 -12.06 9.47
C GLY A 95 2.43 -12.99 9.02
N ILE A 96 2.22 -13.73 7.92
CA ILE A 96 3.25 -14.62 7.35
C ILE A 96 4.44 -13.84 6.82
N VAL A 97 4.22 -12.72 6.11
CA VAL A 97 5.29 -11.82 5.66
C VAL A 97 6.06 -11.25 6.87
N ILE A 98 5.35 -10.79 7.90
CA ILE A 98 5.95 -10.26 9.13
C ILE A 98 6.80 -11.32 9.83
N ASP A 99 6.29 -12.55 9.97
CA ASP A 99 7.01 -13.65 10.62
C ASP A 99 8.21 -14.13 9.80
N ALA A 100 8.10 -14.17 8.47
CA ALA A 100 9.24 -14.46 7.58
C ALA A 100 10.35 -13.41 7.74
N ILE A 101 9.99 -12.12 7.81
CA ILE A 101 10.95 -11.03 8.07
C ILE A 101 11.52 -11.14 9.48
N ARG A 102 10.70 -11.41 10.50
CA ARG A 102 11.14 -11.53 11.90
C ARG A 102 12.13 -12.67 12.08
N ARG A 103 11.92 -13.81 11.41
CA ARG A 103 12.84 -14.96 11.42
C ARG A 103 14.24 -14.61 10.91
N ARG A 104 14.35 -13.73 9.90
CA ARG A 104 15.64 -13.31 9.33
C ARG A 104 16.23 -12.07 10.02
N HIS A 105 15.36 -11.16 10.46
CA HIS A 105 15.71 -9.87 11.02
C HIS A 105 14.76 -9.51 12.18
N HIS A 106 15.08 -10.00 13.38
CA HIS A 106 14.22 -9.89 14.56
C HIS A 106 13.73 -8.47 14.83
N GLU A 107 14.64 -7.48 14.81
CA GLU A 107 14.32 -6.07 15.05
C GLU A 107 13.40 -5.47 13.98
N LYS A 108 13.59 -5.84 12.72
CA LYS A 108 12.79 -5.33 11.59
C LYS A 108 11.39 -5.93 11.59
N GLY A 109 11.26 -7.23 11.89
CA GLY A 109 9.97 -7.89 11.98
C GLY A 109 9.09 -7.34 13.11
N ALA A 110 9.69 -6.95 14.25
CA ALA A 110 8.95 -6.29 15.33
C ALA A 110 8.33 -4.96 14.90
N SER A 111 9.02 -4.19 14.06
CA SER A 111 8.49 -2.91 13.56
C SER A 111 7.23 -3.08 12.70
N LEU A 112 7.14 -4.16 11.93
CA LEU A 112 6.01 -4.42 11.04
C LEU A 112 4.76 -4.93 11.76
N SER A 113 4.86 -5.38 13.01
CA SER A 113 3.69 -5.81 13.80
C SER A 113 2.65 -4.71 13.95
N ILE A 114 3.06 -3.43 13.94
CA ILE A 114 2.15 -2.27 13.98
C ILE A 114 1.15 -2.30 12.82
N LEU A 115 1.56 -2.75 11.63
CA LEU A 115 0.64 -2.91 10.50
C LEU A 115 -0.38 -4.02 10.77
N ALA A 116 0.02 -5.14 11.37
CA ALA A 116 -0.92 -6.19 11.73
C ALA A 116 -1.95 -5.70 12.77
N ASP A 117 -1.52 -4.89 13.73
CA ASP A 117 -2.41 -4.32 14.75
C ASP A 117 -3.45 -3.38 14.13
N ILE A 118 -3.02 -2.43 13.28
CA ILE A 118 -3.93 -1.53 12.54
C ILE A 118 -4.92 -2.34 11.71
N LEU A 119 -4.44 -3.37 11.02
CA LEU A 119 -5.26 -4.16 10.12
C LEU A 119 -6.25 -5.05 10.86
N THR A 120 -5.90 -5.52 12.05
CA THR A 120 -6.81 -6.25 12.94
C THR A 120 -7.93 -5.33 13.42
N GLU A 121 -7.60 -4.08 13.79
CA GLU A 121 -8.59 -3.07 14.18
C GLU A 121 -9.50 -2.65 13.02
N MET A 122 -8.92 -2.44 11.83
CA MET A 122 -9.68 -2.13 10.62
C MET A 122 -10.50 -3.31 10.10
N ALA A 123 -10.15 -4.54 10.47
CA ALA A 123 -10.93 -5.72 10.10
C ALA A 123 -12.16 -5.90 10.98
N ASN A 124 -12.23 -5.31 12.17
CA ASN A 124 -13.39 -5.42 13.04
C ASN A 124 -14.47 -4.42 12.60
N ASP A 125 -15.44 -4.89 11.80
CA ASP A 125 -16.49 -4.06 11.16
C ASP A 125 -17.33 -3.23 12.16
N GLU A 126 -17.53 -3.73 13.39
CA GLU A 126 -18.29 -3.01 14.43
C GLU A 126 -17.55 -1.80 15.01
N THR A 127 -16.22 -1.77 14.93
CA THR A 127 -15.38 -0.75 15.55
C THR A 127 -14.27 -0.26 14.62
N ALA A 128 -14.47 -0.33 13.30
CA ALA A 128 -13.48 0.09 12.31
C ALA A 128 -12.96 1.50 12.64
N ARG A 129 -11.77 1.52 13.24
CA ARG A 129 -11.14 2.68 13.85
C ARG A 129 -9.77 2.81 13.28
N LEU A 130 -9.42 4.05 12.96
CA LEU A 130 -8.10 4.40 12.47
C LEU A 130 -7.44 5.29 13.50
N ASP A 131 -6.45 4.73 14.18
CA ASP A 131 -5.64 5.44 15.17
C ASP A 131 -4.51 6.21 14.46
N LEU A 132 -4.56 7.54 14.54
CA LEU A 132 -3.57 8.42 13.92
C LEU A 132 -2.17 8.24 14.52
N ASP A 133 -2.06 7.85 15.79
CA ASP A 133 -0.77 7.60 16.44
C ASP A 133 -0.13 6.33 15.87
N LYS A 134 -0.94 5.30 15.59
CA LYS A 134 -0.46 4.10 14.90
C LYS A 134 -0.07 4.37 13.45
N LEU A 135 -0.83 5.21 12.73
CA LEU A 135 -0.42 5.64 11.38
C LEU A 135 0.89 6.41 11.40
N THR A 136 1.12 7.25 12.42
CA THR A 136 2.40 7.94 12.59
C THR A 136 3.54 6.94 12.78
N GLN A 137 3.31 5.87 13.56
CA GLN A 137 4.29 4.79 13.71
C GLN A 137 4.55 4.03 12.39
N VAL A 138 3.54 3.86 11.54
CA VAL A 138 3.72 3.30 10.19
C VAL A 138 4.61 4.18 9.32
N ILE A 139 4.44 5.50 9.39
CA ILE A 139 5.29 6.46 8.66
C ILE A 139 6.73 6.36 9.14
N ASP A 140 6.96 6.33 10.45
CA ASP A 140 8.29 6.19 11.03
C ASP A 140 8.95 4.87 10.66
N MET A 141 8.18 3.80 10.61
CA MET A 141 8.64 2.51 10.10
C MET A 141 9.00 2.58 8.61
N ALA A 142 8.14 3.14 7.76
CA ALA A 142 8.42 3.28 6.33
C ALA A 142 9.73 4.05 6.09
N ARG A 143 9.92 5.16 6.81
CA ARG A 143 11.17 5.94 6.78
C ARG A 143 12.40 5.11 7.17
N ARG A 144 12.32 4.31 8.23
CA ARG A 144 13.42 3.42 8.67
C ARG A 144 13.76 2.37 7.61
N TRP A 145 12.74 1.77 6.99
CA TRP A 145 12.94 0.78 5.93
C TRP A 145 13.59 1.39 4.69
N HIS A 146 13.12 2.55 4.23
CA HIS A 146 13.76 3.27 3.11
C HIS A 146 15.21 3.65 3.40
N GLY A 147 15.51 4.10 4.63
CA GLY A 147 16.88 4.38 5.05
C GLY A 147 17.80 3.15 5.04
N HIS A 148 17.26 1.95 5.25
CA HIS A 148 18.03 0.71 5.22
C HIS A 148 18.39 0.25 3.80
N LEU A 149 17.54 0.54 2.81
CA LEU A 149 17.77 0.12 1.41
C LEU A 149 19.00 0.78 0.79
N GLY A 150 19.31 2.02 1.17
CA GLY A 150 20.42 2.79 0.60
C GLY A 150 21.81 2.38 1.05
N LEU A 151 21.94 1.46 2.01
CA LEU A 151 23.24 1.15 2.64
C LEU A 151 23.89 -0.14 2.14
N ASP A 152 23.12 -1.10 1.58
CA ASP A 152 23.70 -2.40 1.22
C ASP A 152 22.83 -3.17 0.19
N GLU A 153 22.77 -2.69 -1.06
CA GLU A 153 22.03 -3.36 -2.14
C GLU A 153 22.52 -4.81 -2.36
N ASP A 154 23.83 -5.04 -2.26
CA ASP A 154 24.45 -6.36 -2.45
C ASP A 154 24.09 -7.34 -1.33
N GLN A 155 23.88 -6.86 -0.09
CA GLN A 155 23.35 -7.67 1.01
C GLN A 155 21.85 -7.92 0.85
N LEU A 156 21.11 -6.92 0.36
CA LEU A 156 19.69 -7.07 0.04
C LEU A 156 19.46 -8.13 -1.05
N GLU A 157 20.27 -8.17 -2.10
CA GLU A 157 20.11 -9.17 -3.15
C GLU A 157 20.38 -10.61 -2.68
N ARG A 158 21.25 -10.80 -1.67
CA ARG A 158 21.69 -12.13 -1.21
C ARG A 158 20.85 -12.73 -0.08
N ASP A 159 20.29 -11.93 0.82
CA ASP A 159 19.61 -12.45 2.03
C ASP A 159 18.20 -11.89 2.26
N SER A 160 17.73 -10.98 1.40
CA SER A 160 16.53 -10.24 1.76
C SER A 160 15.22 -11.01 1.48
N SER A 161 14.28 -10.79 2.39
CA SER A 161 12.90 -11.26 2.25
C SER A 161 12.30 -10.78 0.92
N ARG A 162 11.26 -11.47 0.42
CA ARG A 162 10.55 -11.03 -0.79
C ARG A 162 10.07 -9.59 -0.67
N PHE A 163 9.61 -9.18 0.52
CA PHE A 163 9.23 -7.80 0.82
C PHE A 163 10.37 -6.82 0.55
N ALA A 164 11.55 -7.09 1.06
CA ALA A 164 12.70 -6.19 0.91
C ALA A 164 13.15 -6.08 -0.55
N ARG A 165 13.13 -7.17 -1.33
CA ARG A 165 13.37 -7.14 -2.79
C ARG A 165 12.29 -6.36 -3.54
N THR A 166 11.03 -6.56 -3.18
CA THR A 166 9.89 -5.83 -3.77
C THR A 166 10.08 -4.33 -3.51
N LEU A 167 10.35 -3.96 -2.26
CA LEU A 167 10.56 -2.58 -1.86
C LEU A 167 11.78 -1.95 -2.54
N LEU A 168 12.89 -2.67 -2.68
CA LEU A 168 14.07 -2.20 -3.41
C LEU A 168 13.73 -1.95 -4.90
N THR A 169 13.06 -2.90 -5.54
CA THR A 169 12.63 -2.79 -6.95
C THR A 169 11.71 -1.58 -7.15
N TYR A 170 10.77 -1.36 -6.23
CA TYR A 170 9.84 -0.24 -6.32
C TYR A 170 10.55 1.11 -6.12
N ASN A 171 11.49 1.18 -5.19
CA ASN A 171 12.32 2.38 -4.99
C ASN A 171 13.18 2.68 -6.22
N LYS A 172 13.84 1.67 -6.80
CA LYS A 172 14.63 1.83 -8.03
C LYS A 172 13.76 2.36 -9.17
N ALA A 173 12.55 1.82 -9.34
CA ALA A 173 11.61 2.32 -10.35
C ALA A 173 11.16 3.77 -10.09
N TYR A 174 10.89 4.13 -8.83
CA TYR A 174 10.43 5.48 -8.45
C TYR A 174 11.49 6.57 -8.62
N PHE A 175 12.69 6.33 -8.10
CA PHE A 175 13.83 7.23 -8.26
C PHE A 175 14.40 7.21 -9.68
N GLY A 176 13.94 6.26 -10.50
CA GLY A 176 14.18 6.19 -11.93
C GLY A 176 15.31 5.24 -12.28
N ASP A 177 14.96 4.17 -12.98
CA ASP A 177 15.91 3.45 -13.83
C ASP A 177 16.12 4.29 -15.11
N LEU A 178 17.13 5.14 -15.09
CA LEU A 178 17.38 6.11 -16.16
C LEU A 178 17.98 5.39 -17.37
N SER A 179 17.13 5.08 -18.35
CA SER A 179 17.59 4.54 -19.63
C SER A 179 18.00 5.67 -20.60
N PHE A 180 19.20 5.58 -21.16
CA PHE A 180 19.73 6.54 -22.13
C PHE A 180 19.61 5.96 -23.55
N THR A 181 18.76 6.56 -24.39
CA THR A 181 18.63 6.18 -25.80
C THR A 181 19.27 7.22 -26.71
N ALA A 182 20.38 6.88 -27.37
CA ALA A 182 21.04 7.75 -28.33
C ALA A 182 20.41 7.58 -29.72
N ARG A 183 19.83 8.65 -30.29
CA ARG A 183 19.37 8.70 -31.68
C ARG A 183 20.41 9.45 -32.51
N SER A 184 21.07 8.75 -33.43
CA SER A 184 21.95 9.38 -34.42
C SER A 184 21.09 10.02 -35.50
N ALA A 185 21.17 11.35 -35.64
CA ALA A 185 20.54 12.03 -36.77
C ALA A 185 21.51 11.98 -37.97
N SER A 186 21.26 11.09 -38.92
CA SER A 186 22.05 10.98 -40.15
C SER A 186 21.67 12.10 -41.14
N THR A 187 22.19 13.30 -40.92
CA THR A 187 22.20 14.35 -41.93
C THR A 187 23.59 14.98 -41.97
N GLY A 188 24.39 14.61 -42.97
CA GLY A 188 25.59 15.31 -43.45
C GLY A 188 26.63 15.76 -42.41
N SER A 189 27.74 15.03 -42.31
CA SER A 189 29.04 15.47 -41.76
C SER A 189 29.14 15.94 -40.29
N SER A 190 28.09 15.83 -39.48
CA SER A 190 28.20 16.03 -38.03
C SER A 190 27.42 14.96 -37.28
N HIS A 191 28.11 14.17 -36.44
CA HIS A 191 27.51 13.10 -35.64
C HIS A 191 26.69 13.73 -34.50
N ARG A 192 25.41 14.03 -34.78
CA ARG A 192 24.48 14.59 -33.80
C ARG A 192 23.75 13.44 -33.09
N GLY A 193 24.10 13.20 -31.83
CA GLY A 193 23.42 12.23 -30.98
C GLY A 193 22.39 12.92 -30.08
N ILE A 194 21.11 12.58 -30.20
CA ILE A 194 20.07 12.98 -29.24
C ILE A 194 20.02 11.88 -28.17
N VAL A 195 20.39 12.19 -26.92
CA VAL A 195 20.25 11.23 -25.81
C VAL A 195 18.93 11.49 -25.10
N LYS A 196 17.98 10.57 -25.26
CA LYS A 196 16.69 10.59 -24.55
C LYS A 196 16.79 9.77 -23.27
N VAL A 197 16.68 10.46 -22.13
CA VAL A 197 16.55 9.83 -20.81
C VAL A 197 15.07 9.56 -20.56
N VAL A 198 14.70 8.30 -20.36
CA VAL A 198 13.32 7.92 -20.03
C VAL A 198 13.33 7.19 -18.70
N SER A 199 12.75 7.82 -17.68
CA SER A 199 12.27 7.10 -16.50
C SER A 199 10.83 6.67 -16.75
N LYS A 200 10.51 5.40 -16.53
CA LYS A 200 9.13 4.90 -16.56
C LYS A 200 8.41 5.14 -15.23
N GLY A 201 9.14 5.47 -14.16
CA GLY A 201 8.61 5.59 -12.81
C GLY A 201 8.23 4.27 -12.18
N PHE A 202 7.80 4.33 -10.92
CA PHE A 202 7.12 3.23 -10.26
C PHE A 202 5.73 3.07 -10.86
N VAL A 203 5.40 1.87 -11.33
CA VAL A 203 4.10 1.52 -11.89
C VAL A 203 3.42 0.56 -10.92
N ASP A 204 2.32 0.99 -10.30
CA ASP A 204 1.56 0.16 -9.38
C ASP A 204 0.93 -1.05 -10.08
N ARG A 205 0.37 -1.98 -9.31
CA ARG A 205 -0.29 -3.19 -9.83
C ARG A 205 -1.37 -2.90 -10.89
N SER A 206 -2.03 -1.75 -10.80
CA SER A 206 -3.13 -1.34 -11.68
C SER A 206 -2.67 -0.52 -12.89
N GLY A 207 -1.37 -0.22 -13.00
CA GLY A 207 -0.79 0.56 -14.09
C GLY A 207 -0.66 2.06 -13.81
N ASN A 208 -0.93 2.52 -12.57
CA ASN A 208 -0.72 3.94 -12.23
C ASN A 208 0.76 4.24 -12.07
N VAL A 209 1.20 5.35 -12.65
CA VAL A 209 2.61 5.73 -12.68
C VAL A 209 2.89 6.82 -11.65
N LEU A 210 3.91 6.58 -10.82
CA LEU A 210 4.49 7.54 -9.89
C LEU A 210 5.93 7.85 -10.29
N LEU A 211 6.20 9.12 -10.53
CA LEU A 211 7.51 9.64 -10.91
C LEU A 211 8.02 10.59 -9.84
N PHE A 212 9.31 10.45 -9.50
CA PHE A 212 9.96 11.37 -8.59
C PHE A 212 9.90 12.81 -9.15
N PRO A 213 9.38 13.78 -8.37
CA PRO A 213 9.09 15.14 -8.87
C PRO A 213 10.31 15.93 -9.33
N GLY A 214 11.52 15.56 -8.92
CA GLY A 214 12.77 16.20 -9.36
C GLY A 214 13.27 15.74 -10.74
N ILE A 215 12.68 14.70 -11.33
CA ILE A 215 13.08 14.17 -12.65
C ILE A 215 12.03 14.59 -13.68
N SER A 216 12.29 15.67 -14.39
CA SER A 216 11.47 16.07 -15.54
C SER A 216 11.83 15.23 -16.75
N ALA A 217 10.87 14.50 -17.32
CA ALA A 217 11.04 13.72 -18.56
C ALA A 217 11.06 14.60 -19.84
N GLU A 218 11.48 15.87 -19.73
CA GLU A 218 11.65 16.77 -20.86
C GLU A 218 13.10 16.72 -21.37
N ILE A 219 13.27 16.03 -22.48
CA ILE A 219 14.53 15.88 -23.20
C ILE A 219 14.83 17.18 -23.94
N ILE A 220 15.97 17.78 -23.62
CA ILE A 220 16.48 19.00 -24.25
C ILE A 220 17.19 18.60 -25.55
N GLU A 221 16.78 19.21 -26.67
CA GLU A 221 17.53 19.14 -27.92
C GLU A 221 18.95 19.68 -27.73
N VAL A 222 19.95 18.86 -28.01
CA VAL A 222 21.35 19.28 -28.00
C VAL A 222 21.63 20.12 -29.25
N SER A 223 21.66 21.45 -29.10
CA SER A 223 22.23 22.37 -30.10
C SER A 223 23.66 22.75 -29.71
N PRO A 224 24.62 22.79 -30.65
CA PRO A 224 26.06 22.93 -30.38
C PRO A 224 26.48 24.29 -29.78
N ALA A 225 25.54 25.19 -29.53
CA ALA A 225 25.78 26.52 -28.96
C ALA A 225 25.08 26.76 -27.60
N LYS A 226 24.35 25.78 -27.04
CA LYS A 226 23.60 25.98 -25.79
C LYS A 226 23.84 24.84 -24.81
N SER A 227 24.32 25.23 -23.63
CA SER A 227 24.52 24.40 -22.45
C SER A 227 23.32 23.50 -22.14
N LEU A 228 23.61 22.27 -21.75
CA LEU A 228 22.66 21.27 -21.27
C LEU A 228 21.86 21.85 -20.09
N ARG A 229 20.58 22.18 -20.30
CA ARG A 229 19.75 22.83 -19.27
C ARG A 229 18.80 21.84 -18.63
N VAL A 230 19.31 20.99 -17.72
CA VAL A 230 18.45 20.12 -16.90
C VAL A 230 17.42 21.00 -16.19
N SER A 231 16.13 20.83 -16.52
CA SER A 231 15.06 21.48 -15.79
C SER A 231 14.68 20.59 -14.61
N ALA A 232 15.31 20.81 -13.47
CA ALA A 232 14.89 20.15 -12.23
C ALA A 232 13.57 20.79 -11.78
N GLY A 233 12.51 19.98 -11.69
CA GLY A 233 11.26 20.42 -11.06
C GLY A 233 11.48 20.75 -9.58
N THR A 234 10.64 21.61 -9.02
CA THR A 234 10.65 21.85 -7.57
C THR A 234 10.32 20.55 -6.84
N VAL A 235 11.22 20.12 -5.95
CA VAL A 235 10.99 18.96 -5.10
C VAL A 235 10.13 19.39 -3.92
N ASP A 236 8.89 18.88 -3.87
CA ASP A 236 7.96 19.09 -2.76
C ASP A 236 8.10 17.95 -1.74
N SER A 237 8.44 18.29 -0.50
CA SER A 237 8.58 17.31 0.59
C SER A 237 7.28 16.58 0.89
N GLN A 238 6.13 17.24 0.74
CA GLN A 238 4.82 16.63 0.95
C GLN A 238 4.62 15.47 0.00
N ARG A 239 4.85 15.72 -1.30
CA ARG A 239 4.75 14.73 -2.35
C ARG A 239 5.76 13.60 -2.17
N VAL A 240 7.03 13.91 -1.90
CA VAL A 240 8.07 12.89 -1.73
C VAL A 240 7.76 11.96 -0.55
N SER A 241 7.36 12.50 0.61
CA SER A 241 7.02 11.68 1.78
C SER A 241 5.76 10.84 1.57
N ALA A 242 4.75 11.38 0.89
CA ALA A 242 3.55 10.63 0.48
C ALA A 242 3.92 9.47 -0.47
N ASP A 243 4.68 9.75 -1.53
CA ASP A 243 5.06 8.74 -2.53
C ASP A 243 5.92 7.63 -1.92
N LEU A 244 6.89 7.95 -1.05
CA LEU A 244 7.70 6.95 -0.35
C LEU A 244 6.85 6.07 0.58
N THR A 245 5.90 6.66 1.30
CA THR A 245 4.96 5.91 2.15
C THR A 245 4.07 5.00 1.32
N ARG A 246 3.54 5.48 0.20
CA ARG A 246 2.79 4.65 -0.76
C ARG A 246 3.63 3.49 -1.27
N ILE A 247 4.85 3.74 -1.74
CA ILE A 247 5.75 2.70 -2.26
C ILE A 247 6.02 1.62 -1.21
N PHE A 248 6.26 2.02 0.04
CA PHE A 248 6.45 1.09 1.15
C PHE A 248 5.24 0.19 1.36
N LEU A 249 4.04 0.78 1.43
CA LEU A 249 2.80 0.04 1.67
C LEU A 249 2.41 -0.83 0.46
N GLU A 250 2.51 -0.30 -0.76
CA GLU A 250 2.30 -1.06 -1.99
C GLU A 250 3.21 -2.30 -2.00
N ALA A 251 4.52 -2.14 -1.76
CA ALA A 251 5.45 -3.28 -1.69
C ALA A 251 5.07 -4.30 -0.60
N PHE A 252 4.65 -3.82 0.58
CA PHE A 252 4.28 -4.70 1.69
C PHE A 252 3.04 -5.54 1.37
N PHE A 253 1.97 -4.89 0.92
CA PHE A 253 0.72 -5.56 0.56
C PHE A 253 0.86 -6.39 -0.70
N ASP A 254 1.62 -5.95 -1.71
CA ASP A 254 1.88 -6.72 -2.92
C ASP A 254 2.63 -8.01 -2.59
N THR A 255 3.58 -7.96 -1.66
CA THR A 255 4.27 -9.16 -1.18
C THR A 255 3.30 -10.15 -0.53
N ALA A 256 2.38 -9.65 0.29
CA ALA A 256 1.45 -10.48 1.06
C ALA A 256 0.31 -11.05 0.22
N PHE A 257 -0.36 -10.21 -0.57
CA PHE A 257 -1.62 -10.54 -1.24
C PHE A 257 -1.44 -11.06 -2.67
N ARG A 258 -0.44 -10.54 -3.40
CA ARG A 258 -0.13 -10.93 -4.80
C ARG A 258 -1.38 -11.02 -5.70
N VAL A 259 -2.24 -10.01 -5.63
CA VAL A 259 -3.31 -9.84 -6.62
C VAL A 259 -2.66 -9.66 -8.00
N PRO A 260 -3.17 -10.29 -9.08
CA PRO A 260 -2.53 -10.19 -10.39
C PRO A 260 -2.30 -8.75 -10.87
N ALA A 261 -1.09 -8.49 -11.37
CA ALA A 261 -0.67 -7.19 -11.88
C ALA A 261 -0.91 -7.05 -13.37
N VAL A 262 -1.21 -5.83 -13.82
CA VAL A 262 -1.30 -5.53 -15.26
C VAL A 262 0.08 -5.58 -15.90
N HIS A 263 0.11 -5.83 -17.21
CA HIS A 263 1.34 -5.82 -17.98
C HIS A 263 2.11 -4.50 -17.78
N GLY A 264 3.42 -4.61 -17.52
CA GLY A 264 4.30 -3.46 -17.30
C GLY A 264 4.33 -2.91 -15.87
N ALA A 265 3.54 -3.44 -14.94
CA ALA A 265 3.62 -3.09 -13.52
C ALA A 265 5.01 -3.42 -12.93
N THR A 266 5.48 -2.61 -11.97
CA THR A 266 6.79 -2.81 -11.34
C THR A 266 6.83 -4.11 -10.53
N ALA A 267 5.70 -4.56 -9.99
CA ALA A 267 5.56 -5.86 -9.30
C ALA A 267 6.09 -7.05 -10.12
N LEU A 268 5.91 -7.01 -11.45
CA LEU A 268 6.34 -8.08 -12.36
C LEU A 268 7.85 -8.13 -12.56
N GLN A 269 8.57 -7.07 -12.19
CA GLN A 269 10.03 -6.98 -12.27
C GLN A 269 10.69 -7.53 -11.00
N VAL A 270 9.90 -7.85 -9.98
CA VAL A 270 10.38 -8.41 -8.72
C VAL A 270 10.72 -9.89 -8.92
N GLY A 271 11.95 -10.16 -9.35
CA GLY A 271 12.54 -11.49 -9.28
C GLY A 271 13.45 -11.87 -10.45
N GLY A 272 14.67 -12.31 -10.11
CA GLY A 272 15.58 -13.04 -10.98
C GLY A 272 16.12 -14.34 -10.37
N ASN A 273 15.64 -14.74 -9.17
CA ASN A 273 16.12 -15.96 -8.51
C ASN A 273 15.16 -17.14 -8.80
N SER A 274 15.68 -18.20 -9.42
CA SER A 274 14.95 -19.38 -9.90
C SER A 274 14.17 -20.18 -8.83
N GLN A 275 14.28 -19.80 -7.55
CA GLN A 275 13.67 -20.52 -6.42
C GLN A 275 12.30 -19.97 -6.00
N GLU A 276 11.86 -18.84 -6.55
CA GLU A 276 10.62 -18.18 -6.14
C GLU A 276 9.61 -18.05 -7.28
N SER A 277 8.33 -18.21 -6.96
CA SER A 277 7.28 -17.98 -7.95
C SER A 277 7.22 -16.49 -8.32
N PRO A 278 7.16 -16.17 -9.63
CA PRO A 278 7.09 -14.80 -10.12
C PRO A 278 5.78 -14.14 -9.71
N TYR A 279 5.79 -12.82 -9.52
CA TYR A 279 4.55 -12.09 -9.22
C TYR A 279 3.49 -12.38 -10.30
N PRO A 280 2.24 -12.69 -9.94
CA PRO A 280 1.23 -13.08 -10.92
C PRO A 280 0.91 -11.90 -11.85
N GLU A 281 0.96 -12.15 -13.16
CA GLU A 281 0.48 -11.24 -14.18
C GLU A 281 -0.99 -11.57 -14.52
N PHE A 282 -1.78 -10.55 -14.84
CA PHE A 282 -3.12 -10.74 -15.36
C PHE A 282 -3.04 -11.25 -16.81
N ASP A 283 -3.41 -12.51 -17.00
CA ASP A 283 -3.55 -13.14 -18.32
C ASP A 283 -4.96 -12.87 -18.87
N ALA A 284 -5.06 -12.16 -19.99
CA ALA A 284 -6.33 -11.89 -20.65
C ALA A 284 -6.93 -13.12 -21.35
N ASP A 285 -6.09 -14.09 -21.73
CA ASP A 285 -6.50 -15.32 -22.43
C ASP A 285 -7.03 -16.37 -21.43
N HIS A 286 -6.48 -16.40 -20.21
CA HIS A 286 -6.91 -17.27 -19.12
C HIS A 286 -7.14 -16.49 -17.82
N PRO A 287 -8.11 -15.57 -17.79
CA PRO A 287 -8.24 -14.63 -16.69
C PRO A 287 -8.82 -15.31 -15.44
N ALA A 288 -8.14 -15.14 -14.29
CA ALA A 288 -8.62 -15.64 -13.00
C ALA A 288 -9.95 -14.99 -12.57
N ILE A 289 -10.19 -13.76 -13.02
CA ILE A 289 -11.47 -13.04 -12.97
C ILE A 289 -11.63 -12.30 -14.28
N SER A 290 -12.86 -12.14 -14.79
CA SER A 290 -13.13 -11.36 -16.00
C SER A 290 -12.50 -9.96 -15.94
N LEU A 291 -12.15 -9.40 -17.10
CA LEU A 291 -11.62 -8.04 -17.22
C LEU A 291 -12.57 -7.00 -16.60
N GLU A 292 -13.89 -7.18 -16.74
CA GLU A 292 -14.88 -6.32 -16.11
C GLU A 292 -14.81 -6.38 -14.58
N ALA A 293 -14.65 -7.58 -14.00
CA ALA A 293 -14.46 -7.72 -12.56
C ALA A 293 -13.17 -7.06 -12.09
N LEU A 294 -12.06 -7.26 -12.81
CA LEU A 294 -10.79 -6.59 -12.47
C LEU A 294 -10.94 -5.06 -12.50
N ALA A 295 -11.66 -4.51 -13.48
CA ALA A 295 -11.95 -3.09 -13.57
C ALA A 295 -12.82 -2.60 -12.41
N ARG A 296 -13.79 -3.41 -11.95
CA ARG A 296 -14.59 -3.09 -10.75
C ARG A 296 -13.73 -3.11 -9.48
N VAL A 297 -12.92 -4.16 -9.26
CA VAL A 297 -11.99 -4.23 -8.12
C VAL A 297 -11.08 -3.00 -8.07
N THR A 298 -10.51 -2.61 -9.21
CA THR A 298 -9.63 -1.44 -9.31
C THR A 298 -10.37 -0.13 -9.03
N ARG A 299 -11.59 0.02 -9.54
CA ARG A 299 -12.41 1.21 -9.31
C ARG A 299 -12.80 1.34 -7.84
N ASP A 300 -13.23 0.24 -7.23
CA ASP A 300 -13.71 0.23 -5.86
C ASP A 300 -12.54 0.42 -4.87
N SER A 301 -11.35 -0.11 -5.18
CA SER A 301 -10.14 0.15 -4.38
C SER A 301 -9.69 1.62 -4.46
N TRP A 302 -9.77 2.28 -5.62
CA TRP A 302 -9.48 3.72 -5.72
C TRP A 302 -10.52 4.60 -5.03
N ARG A 303 -11.79 4.20 -5.05
CA ARG A 303 -12.84 4.89 -4.27
C ARG A 303 -12.57 4.77 -2.77
N ALA A 304 -12.18 3.59 -2.31
CA ALA A 304 -11.76 3.38 -0.92
C ALA A 304 -10.56 4.27 -0.56
N GLU A 305 -9.52 4.31 -1.39
CA GLU A 305 -8.37 5.19 -1.21
C GLU A 305 -8.80 6.65 -1.06
N ALA A 306 -9.54 7.17 -2.04
CA ALA A 306 -9.94 8.58 -2.07
C ALA A 306 -10.83 8.95 -0.87
N ALA A 307 -11.77 8.07 -0.50
CA ALA A 307 -12.68 8.32 0.60
C ALA A 307 -11.96 8.31 1.96
N VAL A 308 -11.05 7.37 2.19
CA VAL A 308 -10.25 7.31 3.43
C VAL A 308 -9.26 8.47 3.49
N THR A 309 -8.56 8.78 2.38
CA THR A 309 -7.68 9.96 2.29
C THR A 309 -8.45 11.24 2.60
N SER A 310 -9.65 11.43 2.04
CA SER A 310 -10.47 12.61 2.32
C SER A 310 -10.90 12.69 3.78
N LEU A 311 -11.30 11.57 4.39
CA LEU A 311 -11.71 11.52 5.79
C LEU A 311 -10.52 11.84 6.72
N VAL A 312 -9.37 11.21 6.50
CA VAL A 312 -8.15 11.48 7.28
C VAL A 312 -7.71 12.93 7.09
N GLY A 313 -7.75 13.45 5.87
CA GLY A 313 -7.39 14.85 5.62
C GLY A 313 -8.31 15.84 6.32
N ARG A 314 -9.62 15.57 6.38
CA ARG A 314 -10.56 16.39 7.17
C ARG A 314 -10.22 16.35 8.66
N THR A 315 -9.85 15.19 9.18
CA THR A 315 -9.56 15.05 10.62
C THR A 315 -8.21 15.66 11.00
N VAL A 316 -7.17 15.40 10.22
CA VAL A 316 -5.82 15.94 10.48
C VAL A 316 -5.78 17.46 10.30
N ARG A 317 -6.50 18.00 9.31
CA ARG A 317 -6.54 19.45 9.04
C ARG A 317 -7.66 20.21 9.76
N GLY A 318 -8.74 19.54 10.16
CA GLY A 318 -9.96 20.17 10.70
C GLY A 318 -10.39 19.71 12.10
N GLY A 319 -9.80 18.67 12.68
CA GLY A 319 -10.21 18.08 13.96
C GLY A 319 -9.58 18.70 15.21
N SER A 320 -8.67 19.67 15.07
CA SER A 320 -7.95 20.26 16.20
C SER A 320 -7.77 21.76 15.99
N LEU A 321 -7.91 22.55 17.07
CA LEU A 321 -7.40 23.94 17.14
C LEU A 321 -5.86 24.01 16.94
N PHE A 322 -5.21 22.85 16.87
CA PHE A 322 -3.82 22.60 16.53
C PHE A 322 -3.71 21.66 15.33
N GLY A 323 -4.47 21.92 14.26
CA GLY A 323 -4.31 21.22 12.97
C GLY A 323 -2.82 21.04 12.66
N ALA A 324 -2.43 19.89 12.12
CA ALA A 324 -1.02 19.59 11.93
C ALA A 324 -0.36 20.73 11.14
N ASN A 325 0.46 21.56 11.79
CA ASN A 325 1.23 22.64 11.15
C ASN A 325 2.28 22.10 10.16
N ASN A 326 2.22 20.80 9.87
CA ASN A 326 3.12 20.07 9.02
C ASN A 326 2.29 19.35 7.95
N GLU A 327 2.07 20.04 6.83
CA GLU A 327 1.37 19.49 5.65
C GLU A 327 2.08 18.25 5.09
N THR A 328 3.40 18.11 5.27
CA THR A 328 4.11 16.89 4.88
C THR A 328 3.65 15.70 5.72
N LEU A 329 3.49 15.86 7.03
CA LEU A 329 2.94 14.81 7.89
C LEU A 329 1.49 14.48 7.51
N ALA A 330 0.66 15.51 7.28
CA ALA A 330 -0.74 15.31 6.88
C ALA A 330 -0.87 14.52 5.57
N ALA A 331 -0.18 14.94 4.52
CA ALA A 331 -0.14 14.24 3.23
C ALA A 331 0.34 12.79 3.37
N THR A 332 1.28 12.54 4.28
CA THR A 332 1.82 11.21 4.52
C THR A 332 0.83 10.31 5.28
N LEU A 333 0.14 10.84 6.30
CA LEU A 333 -0.92 10.13 7.04
C LEU A 333 -2.10 9.77 6.12
N GLU A 334 -2.52 10.74 5.30
CA GLU A 334 -3.56 10.58 4.28
C GLU A 334 -3.24 9.47 3.29
N THR A 335 -2.00 9.43 2.83
CA THR A 335 -1.52 8.41 1.90
C THR A 335 -1.42 7.05 2.57
N ALA A 336 -0.90 6.99 3.80
CA ALA A 336 -0.79 5.73 4.54
C ALA A 336 -2.16 5.05 4.70
N ALA A 337 -3.14 5.81 5.20
CA ALA A 337 -4.50 5.33 5.41
C ALA A 337 -5.19 4.94 4.11
N GLY A 338 -5.10 5.79 3.08
CA GLY A 338 -5.72 5.55 1.78
C GLY A 338 -5.18 4.28 1.11
N VAL A 339 -3.85 4.10 1.09
CA VAL A 339 -3.22 2.92 0.48
C VAL A 339 -3.56 1.65 1.25
N ILE A 340 -3.58 1.67 2.59
CA ILE A 340 -4.03 0.51 3.39
C ILE A 340 -5.45 0.10 2.98
N ALA A 341 -6.39 1.06 2.93
CA ALA A 341 -7.77 0.79 2.54
C ALA A 341 -7.88 0.25 1.10
N LYS A 342 -7.16 0.88 0.15
CA LYS A 342 -7.06 0.41 -1.25
C LYS A 342 -6.69 -1.06 -1.32
N LYS A 343 -5.59 -1.45 -0.66
CA LYS A 343 -5.02 -2.80 -0.78
C LYS A 343 -5.91 -3.87 -0.14
N LEU A 344 -6.62 -3.53 0.93
CA LEU A 344 -7.61 -4.44 1.53
C LEU A 344 -8.80 -4.69 0.60
N VAL A 345 -9.39 -3.63 0.05
CA VAL A 345 -10.53 -3.73 -0.88
C VAL A 345 -10.13 -4.44 -2.17
N GLU A 346 -8.92 -4.17 -2.66
CA GLU A 346 -8.35 -4.83 -3.82
C GLU A 346 -8.23 -6.35 -3.63
N HIS A 347 -7.67 -6.79 -2.50
CA HIS A 347 -7.49 -8.21 -2.19
C HIS A 347 -8.81 -8.95 -1.99
N GLU A 348 -9.69 -8.41 -1.15
CA GLU A 348 -10.98 -9.03 -0.89
C GLU A 348 -11.89 -9.00 -2.12
N GLY A 349 -11.90 -7.89 -2.86
CA GLY A 349 -12.65 -7.78 -4.12
C GLY A 349 -12.18 -8.81 -5.14
N PHE A 350 -10.86 -8.98 -5.32
CA PHE A 350 -10.32 -10.01 -6.20
C PHE A 350 -10.77 -11.41 -5.78
N CYS A 351 -10.65 -11.74 -4.49
CA CYS A 351 -11.08 -13.03 -3.96
C CYS A 351 -12.58 -13.28 -4.13
N TYR A 352 -13.41 -12.26 -3.90
CA TYR A 352 -14.86 -12.34 -4.11
C TYR A 352 -15.20 -12.69 -5.56
N TYR A 353 -14.65 -11.95 -6.53
CA TYR A 353 -14.95 -12.20 -7.95
C TYR A 353 -14.38 -13.54 -8.43
N LYS A 354 -13.22 -13.96 -7.91
CA LYS A 354 -12.62 -15.27 -8.24
C LYS A 354 -13.57 -16.41 -7.86
N VAL A 355 -14.21 -16.34 -6.70
CA VAL A 355 -15.14 -17.39 -6.26
C VAL A 355 -16.52 -17.27 -6.91
N ALA A 356 -17.02 -16.04 -7.10
CA ALA A 356 -18.33 -15.81 -7.69
C ALA A 356 -18.39 -16.21 -9.17
N GLN A 357 -17.31 -15.94 -9.94
CA GLN A 357 -17.25 -16.23 -11.37
C GLN A 357 -16.78 -17.66 -11.67
N GLY A 358 -16.02 -18.30 -10.78
CA GLY A 358 -15.61 -19.69 -10.94
C GLY A 358 -16.78 -20.66 -11.12
N ARG A 359 -17.97 -20.33 -10.59
CA ARG A 359 -19.19 -21.12 -10.75
C ARG A 359 -19.75 -21.12 -12.18
N GLY A 360 -19.62 -20.01 -12.92
CA GLY A 360 -20.13 -19.90 -14.29
C GLY A 360 -19.46 -20.87 -15.28
N SER A 361 -18.25 -21.33 -14.98
CA SER A 361 -17.48 -22.26 -15.82
C SER A 361 -17.80 -23.75 -15.57
N LEU A 362 -18.41 -24.08 -14.43
CA LEU A 362 -18.76 -25.46 -14.05
C LEU A 362 -20.19 -25.83 -14.48
N GLU A 363 -21.11 -24.87 -14.56
CA GLU A 363 -22.47 -25.10 -15.08
C GLU A 363 -22.56 -25.05 -16.62
N SER A 364 -21.46 -24.73 -17.33
CA SER A 364 -21.41 -24.66 -18.80
C SER A 364 -20.67 -25.84 -19.46
N ARG A 365 -20.39 -26.91 -18.74
CA ARG A 365 -19.91 -28.18 -19.34
C ARG A 365 -21.11 -29.11 -19.55
N PRO A 366 -21.56 -29.31 -20.80
CA PRO A 366 -22.63 -30.26 -21.12
C PRO A 366 -22.22 -31.71 -20.86
#